data_AF-A0A0B4E6W9-F1
#
_entry.id   AF-A0A0B4E6W9-F1
#
_cell.length_a   1.000
_cell.length_b   1.000
_cell.length_c   1.000
_cell.angle_alpha   90.00
_cell.angle_beta   90.00
_cell.angle_gamma   90.00
#
_symmetry.space_group_name_H-M   'P 1'
#
loop_
_entity.id
_entity.type
_entity.pdbx_description
1 polymer ?
#
loop_
_entity_poly.entity_id
_entity_poly.type
_entity_poly.pdbx_seq_one_letter_code
_entity_poly.pdbx_strand_id
1 'polypeptide(L)'
;MYDIKKKIEEGPKLSRELIDLIVENDKVTEATARQRLKRMKAPIKKIKGLFSDNQSLFYNEKIYKKPEFYDALIEAFKLSGKKYFAIINSIIYHYGFLSKDRLAAFSFNPINSLKGHKRIDTMIKELINLGVIYEEGSYYKLNSSIVLTENFSHFKSLEVVENFIAEQFNDWSRGIGLTSYDSAKYYSEFGKFLWAYVSPSYVSTLVKYNKEKMVPGFVVADILIGNKNNMEAIVFFLNKIEVLKSIKTMPTFLPFLITDVLEQDIFKMLKEKGIIIGFVDKMFGVGYIELIKSLINSITNAGAILKKILMRIWNL
;
A
#
# COMPACT_ATOMS: atom_id res chain seq x y z
N MET A 1 25.13 4.14 34.36
CA MET A 1 24.28 3.25 33.54
C MET A 1 23.24 4.11 32.86
N TYR A 2 23.25 4.16 31.52
CA TYR A 2 22.42 5.02 30.69
C TYR A 2 20.93 4.82 30.99
N ASP A 3 20.18 5.88 31.23
CA ASP A 3 18.76 5.75 31.59
C ASP A 3 17.88 5.56 30.35
N ILE A 4 17.82 4.31 29.89
CA ILE A 4 17.01 3.92 28.72
C ILE A 4 15.50 4.12 28.96
N LYS A 5 15.03 4.14 30.21
CA LYS A 5 13.61 4.38 30.50
C LYS A 5 13.23 5.80 30.14
N LYS A 6 14.03 6.76 30.58
CA LYS A 6 13.86 8.17 30.23
C LYS A 6 13.80 8.37 28.71
N LYS A 7 14.65 7.68 27.95
CA LYS A 7 14.62 7.77 26.49
C LYS A 7 13.32 7.26 25.86
N ILE A 8 12.71 6.21 26.42
CA ILE A 8 11.42 5.66 25.97
C ILE A 8 10.25 6.54 26.44
N GLU A 9 10.43 7.32 27.51
CA GLU A 9 9.46 8.32 27.97
C GLU A 9 9.38 9.54 27.05
N GLU A 10 10.49 9.89 26.38
CA GLU A 10 10.51 10.91 25.33
C GLU A 10 9.76 10.48 24.06
N GLY A 11 9.54 9.18 23.86
CA GLY A 11 8.74 8.64 22.77
C GLY A 11 9.03 7.17 22.47
N PRO A 12 8.17 6.49 21.69
CA PRO A 12 8.41 5.11 21.29
C PRO A 12 9.67 4.95 20.45
N LYS A 13 10.40 3.85 20.65
CA LYS A 13 11.70 3.61 20.00
C LYS A 13 11.88 2.16 19.60
N LEU A 14 12.48 1.94 18.42
CA LEU A 14 12.79 0.61 17.94
C LEU A 14 13.92 -0.01 18.77
N SER A 15 13.88 -1.33 18.91
CA SER A 15 14.87 -2.05 19.70
C SER A 15 16.30 -1.84 19.21
N ARG A 16 16.54 -1.67 17.89
CA ARG A 16 17.88 -1.44 17.38
C ARG A 16 18.44 -0.11 17.87
N GLU A 17 17.66 0.97 17.74
CA GLU A 17 18.04 2.29 18.23
C GLU A 17 18.37 2.28 19.73
N LEU A 18 17.56 1.59 20.52
CA LEU A 18 17.81 1.45 21.95
C LEU A 18 19.06 0.61 22.27
N ILE A 19 19.36 -0.41 21.48
CA ILE A 19 20.59 -1.22 21.63
C ILE A 19 21.82 -0.36 21.36
N ASP A 20 21.79 0.41 20.25
CA ASP A 20 22.90 1.27 19.84
C ASP A 20 23.20 2.32 20.92
N LEU A 21 22.16 2.96 21.47
CA LEU A 21 22.30 3.89 22.59
C LEU A 21 22.91 3.26 23.84
N ILE A 22 22.52 2.03 24.21
CA ILE A 22 23.09 1.34 25.37
C ILE A 22 24.57 0.99 25.13
N VAL A 23 24.91 0.46 23.95
CA VAL A 23 26.29 0.09 23.60
C VAL A 23 27.19 1.32 23.63
N GLU A 24 26.74 2.43 23.04
CA GLU A 24 27.51 3.66 22.96
C GLU A 24 27.75 4.30 24.33
N ASN A 25 26.71 4.38 25.17
CA ASN A 25 26.77 5.10 26.44
C ASN A 25 27.34 4.26 27.60
N ASP A 26 27.05 2.96 27.64
CA ASP A 26 27.50 2.06 28.72
C ASP A 26 28.74 1.25 28.34
N LYS A 27 29.24 1.36 27.10
CA LYS A 27 30.41 0.63 26.57
C LYS A 27 30.31 -0.89 26.78
N VAL A 28 29.10 -1.43 26.62
CA VAL A 28 28.80 -2.87 26.73
C VAL A 28 28.64 -3.53 25.37
N THR A 29 28.68 -4.86 25.33
CA THR A 29 28.40 -5.61 24.10
C THR A 29 26.92 -5.53 23.70
N GLU A 30 26.62 -5.72 22.40
CA GLU A 30 25.23 -5.80 21.91
C GLU A 30 24.41 -6.88 22.63
N ALA A 31 25.02 -8.02 22.96
CA ALA A 31 24.35 -9.12 23.64
C ALA A 31 23.87 -8.68 25.04
N THR A 32 24.72 -7.97 25.78
CA THR A 32 24.38 -7.39 27.09
C THR A 32 23.28 -6.35 26.95
N ALA A 33 23.35 -5.46 25.95
CA ALA A 33 22.31 -4.47 25.67
C ALA A 33 20.95 -5.11 25.35
N ARG A 34 20.93 -6.14 24.49
CA ARG A 34 19.72 -6.93 24.18
C ARG A 34 19.12 -7.58 25.42
N GLN A 35 19.96 -8.19 26.25
CA GLN A 35 19.50 -8.84 27.48
C GLN A 35 18.87 -7.83 28.45
N ARG A 36 19.45 -6.63 28.54
CA ARG A 36 18.91 -5.53 29.35
C ARG A 36 17.53 -5.08 28.85
N LEU A 37 17.37 -4.83 27.55
CA LEU A 37 16.07 -4.47 26.96
C LEU A 37 15.03 -5.59 27.14
N LYS A 38 15.44 -6.86 27.05
CA LYS A 38 14.54 -8.00 27.25
C LYS A 38 13.94 -8.02 28.66
N ARG A 39 14.69 -7.56 29.67
CA ARG A 39 14.29 -7.49 31.10
C ARG A 39 13.43 -6.28 31.46
N MET A 40 13.17 -5.37 30.51
CA MET A 40 12.28 -4.23 30.75
C MET A 40 10.87 -4.70 31.15
N LYS A 41 10.36 -4.10 32.23
CA LYS A 41 9.03 -4.35 32.80
C LYS A 41 8.18 -3.07 32.71
N ALA A 42 6.94 -3.16 33.21
CA ALA A 42 6.07 -2.01 33.40
C ALA A 42 6.81 -0.82 34.08
N PRO A 43 6.51 0.43 33.70
CA PRO A 43 5.44 0.86 32.77
C PRO A 43 5.82 0.77 31.28
N ILE A 44 6.97 0.18 30.93
CA ILE A 44 7.41 0.06 29.53
C ILE A 44 6.83 -1.21 28.91
N LYS A 45 6.11 -1.05 27.79
CA LYS A 45 5.55 -2.12 26.97
C LYS A 45 6.28 -2.21 25.63
N LYS A 46 6.00 -3.28 24.88
CA LYS A 46 6.57 -3.47 23.53
C LYS A 46 5.62 -4.14 22.56
N ILE A 47 5.68 -3.72 21.30
CA ILE A 47 5.02 -4.36 20.16
C ILE A 47 6.05 -5.24 19.45
N LYS A 48 5.67 -6.48 19.13
CA LYS A 48 6.54 -7.49 18.50
C LYS A 48 5.91 -8.01 17.21
N GLY A 49 6.74 -8.57 16.33
CA GLY A 49 6.26 -9.34 15.16
C GLY A 49 5.75 -8.50 13.99
N LEU A 50 5.92 -7.17 14.06
CA LEU A 50 5.51 -6.24 13.00
C LEU A 50 6.70 -5.60 12.26
N PHE A 51 7.93 -5.79 12.76
CA PHE A 51 9.14 -5.14 12.28
C PHE A 51 10.15 -6.18 11.79
N SER A 52 11.01 -5.80 10.85
CA SER A 52 12.11 -6.61 10.33
C SER A 52 13.10 -6.98 11.43
N ASP A 53 13.92 -8.00 11.18
CA ASP A 53 15.03 -8.40 12.06
C ASP A 53 14.60 -8.70 13.50
N ASN A 54 13.35 -9.15 13.67
CA ASN A 54 12.70 -9.40 14.96
C ASN A 54 12.75 -8.19 15.91
N GLN A 55 12.78 -6.98 15.37
CA GLN A 55 12.75 -5.76 16.16
C GLN A 55 11.41 -5.61 16.90
N SER A 56 11.47 -4.87 18.00
CA SER A 56 10.29 -4.51 18.79
C SER A 56 10.23 -3.01 18.98
N LEU A 57 9.04 -2.42 18.93
CA LEU A 57 8.82 -1.02 19.29
C LEU A 57 8.52 -0.95 20.79
N PHE A 58 9.38 -0.29 21.55
CA PHE A 58 9.20 -0.06 22.99
C PHE A 58 8.52 1.30 23.22
N TYR A 59 7.61 1.37 24.18
CA TYR A 59 6.87 2.59 24.52
C TYR A 59 6.46 2.59 25.99
N ASN A 60 6.24 3.78 26.56
CA ASN A 60 5.63 3.91 27.88
C ASN A 60 4.11 3.71 27.77
N GLU A 61 3.51 2.94 28.67
CA GLU A 61 2.05 2.71 28.68
C GLU A 61 1.22 4.00 28.70
N LYS A 62 1.71 5.07 29.32
CA LYS A 62 1.02 6.37 29.42
C LYS A 62 0.83 7.10 28.08
N ILE A 63 1.62 6.75 27.06
CA ILE A 63 1.53 7.37 25.73
C ILE A 63 0.79 6.50 24.72
N TYR A 64 0.40 5.27 25.10
CA TYR A 64 -0.28 4.36 24.19
C TYR A 64 -1.55 4.99 23.61
N LYS A 65 -1.70 4.92 22.28
CA LYS A 65 -2.80 5.53 21.50
C LYS A 65 -2.93 7.06 21.59
N LYS A 66 -1.90 7.76 22.07
CA LYS A 66 -1.79 9.22 21.91
C LYS A 66 -1.13 9.58 20.57
N PRO A 67 -1.24 10.83 20.09
CA PRO A 67 -0.61 11.24 18.82
C PRO A 67 0.87 10.89 18.71
N GLU A 68 1.65 11.15 19.77
CA GLU A 68 3.10 10.89 19.79
C GLU A 68 3.44 9.39 19.69
N PHE A 69 2.51 8.52 20.11
CA PHE A 69 2.66 7.08 19.89
C PHE A 69 2.48 6.72 18.44
N TYR A 70 1.51 7.32 17.76
CA TYR A 70 1.24 7.06 16.35
C TYR A 70 2.36 7.61 15.47
N ASP A 71 2.85 8.82 15.73
CA ASP A 71 3.98 9.41 14.99
C ASP A 71 5.20 8.46 14.97
N ALA A 72 5.62 8.00 16.15
CA ALA A 72 6.75 7.08 16.27
C ALA A 72 6.45 5.68 15.73
N LEU A 73 5.20 5.21 15.79
CA LEU A 73 4.79 3.94 15.20
C LEU A 73 4.86 3.98 13.67
N ILE A 74 4.42 5.08 13.04
CA ILE A 74 4.50 5.27 11.59
C ILE A 74 5.96 5.34 11.14
N GLU A 75 6.80 6.09 11.84
CA GLU A 75 8.24 6.12 11.55
C GLU A 75 8.89 4.74 11.72
N ALA A 76 8.52 3.99 12.77
CA ALA A 76 8.99 2.62 12.95
C ALA A 76 8.54 1.70 11.80
N PHE A 77 7.32 1.88 11.28
CA PHE A 77 6.86 1.15 10.10
C PHE A 77 7.61 1.56 8.84
N LYS A 78 7.88 2.85 8.64
CA LYS A 78 8.66 3.35 7.50
C LYS A 78 10.06 2.74 7.48
N LEU A 79 10.70 2.67 8.64
CA LEU A 79 12.07 2.14 8.79
C LEU A 79 12.14 0.61 8.71
N SER A 80 11.30 -0.10 9.47
CA SER A 80 11.46 -1.55 9.69
C SER A 80 10.18 -2.37 9.46
N GLY A 81 9.02 -1.72 9.29
CA GLY A 81 7.74 -2.38 9.05
C GLY A 81 7.14 -2.06 7.68
N LYS A 82 7.95 -2.06 6.61
CA LYS A 82 7.59 -1.52 5.28
C LYS A 82 6.25 -2.01 4.70
N LYS A 83 5.85 -3.25 5.01
CA LYS A 83 4.55 -3.80 4.60
C LYS A 83 3.37 -3.06 5.25
N TYR A 84 3.46 -2.74 6.54
CA TYR A 84 2.45 -1.95 7.24
C TYR A 84 2.46 -0.51 6.74
N PHE A 85 3.65 0.05 6.56
CA PHE A 85 3.80 1.42 6.04
C PHE A 85 3.15 1.56 4.66
N ALA A 86 3.33 0.59 3.75
CA ALA A 86 2.69 0.64 2.44
C ALA A 86 1.16 0.61 2.52
N ILE A 87 0.56 -0.21 3.39
CA ILE A 87 -0.90 -0.22 3.59
C ILE A 87 -1.38 1.17 4.05
N ILE A 88 -0.67 1.75 5.02
CA ILE A 88 -1.00 3.07 5.57
C ILE A 88 -0.85 4.15 4.50
N ASN A 89 0.25 4.15 3.76
CA ASN A 89 0.51 5.11 2.71
C ASN A 89 -0.52 5.00 1.58
N SER A 90 -0.99 3.80 1.25
CA SER A 90 -2.08 3.61 0.29
C SER A 90 -3.38 4.23 0.78
N ILE A 91 -3.73 4.13 2.06
CA ILE A 91 -4.92 4.80 2.61
C ILE A 91 -4.72 6.33 2.61
N ILE A 92 -3.51 6.82 2.90
CA ILE A 92 -3.16 8.25 2.81
C ILE A 92 -3.30 8.76 1.37
N TYR A 93 -2.80 8.01 0.39
CA TYR A 93 -2.89 8.34 -1.03
C TYR A 93 -4.35 8.54 -1.48
N HIS A 94 -5.27 7.77 -0.87
CA HIS A 94 -6.71 7.85 -1.11
C HIS A 94 -7.42 8.71 -0.05
N TYR A 95 -6.77 9.76 0.45
CA TYR A 95 -7.38 10.79 1.30
C TYR A 95 -7.98 10.26 2.61
N GLY A 96 -7.34 9.26 3.20
CA GLY A 96 -7.69 8.69 4.50
C GLY A 96 -8.66 7.50 4.44
N PHE A 97 -9.09 7.08 3.26
CA PHE A 97 -10.07 6.02 3.06
C PHE A 97 -9.63 5.04 1.98
N LEU A 98 -10.03 3.77 2.09
CA LEU A 98 -9.84 2.79 1.01
C LEU A 98 -10.90 1.69 1.11
N SER A 99 -11.55 1.31 -0.01
CA SER A 99 -12.56 0.24 0.06
C SER A 99 -11.94 -1.11 0.45
N LYS A 100 -12.68 -1.89 1.22
CA LYS A 100 -12.18 -3.15 1.83
C LYS A 100 -11.80 -4.19 0.78
N ASP A 101 -12.56 -4.25 -0.31
CA ASP A 101 -12.35 -5.13 -1.46
C ASP A 101 -11.15 -4.72 -2.32
N ARG A 102 -10.70 -3.46 -2.24
CA ARG A 102 -9.60 -2.91 -3.04
C ARG A 102 -8.27 -2.85 -2.32
N LEU A 103 -8.26 -2.70 -1.00
CA LEU A 103 -7.04 -2.39 -0.24
C LEU A 103 -5.89 -3.35 -0.53
N ALA A 104 -6.17 -4.63 -0.73
CA ALA A 104 -5.14 -5.62 -1.04
C ALA A 104 -4.40 -5.34 -2.37
N ALA A 105 -5.05 -4.71 -3.35
CA ALA A 105 -4.42 -4.32 -4.61
C ALA A 105 -3.39 -3.21 -4.39
N PHE A 106 -3.62 -2.31 -3.44
CA PHE A 106 -2.67 -1.26 -3.04
C PHE A 106 -1.72 -1.71 -1.93
N SER A 107 -1.43 -3.01 -1.85
CA SER A 107 -0.49 -3.60 -0.92
C SER A 107 0.44 -4.56 -1.65
N PHE A 108 1.51 -4.99 -0.98
CA PHE A 108 2.39 -6.05 -1.47
C PHE A 108 2.32 -7.28 -0.55
N ASN A 109 1.12 -7.54 -0.03
CA ASN A 109 0.80 -8.68 0.78
C ASN A 109 -0.15 -9.61 0.03
N PRO A 110 0.08 -10.93 0.10
CA PRO A 110 -0.75 -11.86 -0.61
C PRO A 110 -2.13 -11.98 0.07
N ILE A 111 -3.17 -12.19 -0.74
CA ILE A 111 -4.53 -12.50 -0.26
C ILE A 111 -4.64 -13.98 0.18
N ASN A 112 -3.80 -14.84 -0.41
CA ASN A 112 -3.69 -16.26 -0.09
C ASN A 112 -2.34 -16.62 0.54
N SER A 113 -2.25 -17.80 1.14
CA SER A 113 -1.02 -18.26 1.80
C SER A 113 0.16 -18.35 0.82
N LEU A 114 1.23 -17.58 1.08
CA LEU A 114 2.50 -17.60 0.36
C LEU A 114 3.64 -17.72 1.37
N LYS A 115 4.49 -18.75 1.21
CA LYS A 115 5.56 -19.07 2.16
C LYS A 115 6.49 -17.87 2.37
N GLY A 116 6.69 -17.46 3.62
CA GLY A 116 7.53 -16.30 3.99
C GLY A 116 6.80 -14.95 3.92
N HIS A 117 5.53 -14.90 3.53
CA HIS A 117 4.75 -13.67 3.43
C HIS A 117 3.53 -13.71 4.35
N LYS A 118 3.38 -12.68 5.17
CA LYS A 118 2.18 -12.46 5.99
C LYS A 118 1.02 -12.03 5.08
N ARG A 119 -0.14 -12.68 5.20
CA ARG A 119 -1.36 -12.35 4.46
C ARG A 119 -1.89 -10.97 4.85
N ILE A 120 -2.56 -10.31 3.90
CA ILE A 120 -3.08 -8.95 4.09
C ILE A 120 -4.14 -8.88 5.19
N ASP A 121 -5.01 -9.88 5.31
CA ASP A 121 -6.07 -9.95 6.33
C ASP A 121 -5.50 -9.96 7.76
N THR A 122 -4.42 -10.70 8.00
CA THR A 122 -3.70 -10.69 9.28
C THR A 122 -3.15 -9.29 9.59
N MET A 123 -2.57 -8.63 8.59
CA MET A 123 -1.97 -7.30 8.77
C MET A 123 -3.03 -6.22 9.05
N ILE A 124 -4.15 -6.27 8.34
CA ILE A 124 -5.30 -5.39 8.61
C ILE A 124 -5.77 -5.58 10.05
N LYS A 125 -5.95 -6.82 10.53
CA LYS A 125 -6.34 -7.10 11.91
C LYS A 125 -5.35 -6.54 12.93
N GLU A 126 -4.05 -6.66 12.66
CA GLU A 126 -3.01 -6.08 13.53
C GLU A 126 -3.08 -4.54 13.55
N LEU A 127 -3.30 -3.89 12.40
CA LEU A 127 -3.48 -2.43 12.32
C LEU A 127 -4.77 -1.96 13.03
N ILE A 128 -5.86 -2.70 12.92
CA ILE A 128 -7.12 -2.43 13.66
C ILE A 128 -6.89 -2.54 15.16
N ASN A 129 -6.21 -3.60 15.62
CA ASN A 129 -5.92 -3.80 17.04
C ASN A 129 -5.03 -2.68 17.62
N LEU A 130 -4.12 -2.13 16.82
CA LEU A 130 -3.31 -0.97 17.17
C LEU A 130 -4.09 0.36 17.11
N GLY A 131 -5.29 0.36 16.55
CA GLY A 131 -6.09 1.56 16.30
C GLY A 131 -5.47 2.46 15.23
N VAL A 132 -4.72 1.89 14.29
CA VAL A 132 -4.15 2.63 13.14
C VAL A 132 -5.20 2.82 12.06
N ILE A 133 -6.01 1.79 11.82
CA ILE A 133 -7.15 1.82 10.88
C ILE A 133 -8.43 1.41 11.61
N TYR A 134 -9.55 1.90 11.12
CA TYR A 134 -10.89 1.57 11.57
C TYR A 134 -11.72 1.01 10.41
N GLU A 135 -12.68 0.16 10.72
CA GLU A 135 -13.67 -0.31 9.76
C GLU A 135 -14.90 0.61 9.80
N GLU A 136 -15.34 1.08 8.64
CA GLU A 136 -16.51 1.93 8.53
C GLU A 136 -17.30 1.52 7.27
N GLY A 137 -18.39 0.77 7.46
CA GLY A 137 -19.15 0.17 6.37
C GLY A 137 -18.27 -0.67 5.42
N SER A 138 -18.22 -0.26 4.16
CA SER A 138 -17.48 -0.93 3.08
C SER A 138 -16.03 -0.45 2.90
N TYR A 139 -15.53 0.44 3.78
CA TYR A 139 -14.19 0.99 3.68
C TYR A 139 -13.40 0.87 4.98
N TYR A 140 -12.08 0.96 4.86
CA TYR A 140 -11.18 1.25 5.97
C TYR A 140 -10.93 2.76 6.04
N LYS A 141 -10.85 3.29 7.25
CA LYS A 141 -10.53 4.67 7.56
C LYS A 141 -9.23 4.74 8.38
N LEU A 142 -8.32 5.65 8.06
CA LEU A 142 -7.11 5.88 8.87
C LEU A 142 -7.46 6.64 10.16
N ASN A 143 -6.72 6.41 11.24
CA ASN A 143 -6.87 7.18 12.46
C ASN A 143 -6.57 8.67 12.20
N SER A 144 -7.43 9.56 12.69
CA SER A 144 -7.30 11.02 12.53
C SER A 144 -6.04 11.61 13.17
N SER A 145 -5.42 10.90 14.12
CA SER A 145 -4.10 11.26 14.66
C SER A 145 -2.94 10.97 13.69
N ILE A 146 -3.21 10.29 12.57
CA ILE A 146 -2.22 9.91 11.55
C ILE A 146 -2.47 10.67 10.24
N VAL A 147 -3.73 10.78 9.81
CA VAL A 147 -4.08 11.46 8.55
C VAL A 147 -4.25 12.96 8.76
N LEU A 148 -3.48 13.77 8.03
CA LEU A 148 -3.57 15.23 8.08
C LEU A 148 -4.73 15.79 7.26
N THR A 149 -5.14 15.10 6.19
CA THR A 149 -6.22 15.55 5.29
C THR A 149 -7.14 14.40 4.90
N GLU A 150 -8.32 14.35 5.53
CA GLU A 150 -9.39 13.40 5.17
C GLU A 150 -10.33 14.01 4.14
N ASN A 151 -10.64 13.30 3.06
CA ASN A 151 -11.65 13.74 2.09
C ASN A 151 -12.38 12.56 1.44
N PHE A 152 -13.49 12.16 2.05
CA PHE A 152 -14.31 11.04 1.59
C PHE A 152 -14.88 11.23 0.18
N SER A 153 -15.33 12.44 -0.16
CA SER A 153 -15.88 12.71 -1.50
C SER A 153 -14.80 12.58 -2.56
N HIS A 154 -13.59 13.07 -2.29
CA HIS A 154 -12.46 12.94 -3.20
C HIS A 154 -11.98 11.49 -3.33
N PHE A 155 -11.91 10.74 -2.22
CA PHE A 155 -11.70 9.29 -2.25
C PHE A 155 -12.67 8.58 -3.20
N LYS A 156 -13.98 8.85 -3.09
CA LYS A 156 -14.98 8.25 -3.98
C LYS A 156 -14.82 8.66 -5.44
N SER A 157 -14.42 9.90 -5.67
CA SER A 157 -14.06 10.36 -7.01
C SER A 157 -12.92 9.55 -7.62
N LEU A 158 -11.84 9.32 -6.86
CA LEU A 158 -10.70 8.50 -7.32
C LEU A 158 -11.13 7.07 -7.65
N GLU A 159 -11.92 6.43 -6.78
CA GLU A 159 -12.39 5.06 -7.01
C GLU A 159 -13.18 4.90 -8.31
N VAL A 160 -14.02 5.89 -8.65
CA VAL A 160 -14.79 5.91 -9.90
C VAL A 160 -13.87 6.07 -11.09
N VAL A 161 -12.89 6.98 -11.01
CA VAL A 161 -11.96 7.21 -12.12
C VAL A 161 -11.04 6.01 -12.34
N GLU A 162 -10.56 5.36 -11.27
CA GLU A 162 -9.75 4.15 -11.37
C GLU A 162 -10.50 3.01 -12.08
N ASN A 163 -11.78 2.80 -11.76
CA ASN A 163 -12.60 1.82 -12.48
C ASN A 163 -12.71 2.15 -13.95
N PHE A 164 -13.03 3.41 -14.24
CA PHE A 164 -13.14 3.87 -15.61
C PHE A 164 -11.84 3.64 -16.38
N ILE A 165 -10.69 3.98 -15.80
CA ILE A 165 -9.37 3.74 -16.42
C ILE A 165 -9.10 2.24 -16.59
N ALA A 166 -9.49 1.39 -15.65
CA ALA A 166 -9.34 -0.06 -15.79
C ALA A 166 -10.12 -0.60 -16.99
N GLU A 167 -11.35 -0.10 -17.19
CA GLU A 167 -12.19 -0.44 -18.35
C GLU A 167 -11.59 0.08 -19.66
N GLN A 168 -11.11 1.33 -19.67
CA GLN A 168 -10.44 1.89 -20.86
C GLN A 168 -9.14 1.16 -21.18
N PHE A 169 -8.39 0.74 -20.16
CA PHE A 169 -7.20 -0.08 -20.33
C PHE A 169 -7.54 -1.44 -20.96
N ASN A 170 -8.63 -2.08 -20.51
CA ASN A 170 -9.13 -3.31 -21.11
C ASN A 170 -9.49 -3.11 -22.60
N ASP A 171 -10.21 -2.03 -22.92
CA ASP A 171 -10.59 -1.70 -24.30
C ASP A 171 -9.38 -1.46 -25.20
N TRP A 172 -8.39 -0.72 -24.70
CA TRP A 172 -7.15 -0.49 -25.40
C TRP A 172 -6.35 -1.79 -25.56
N SER A 173 -6.20 -2.59 -24.51
CA SER A 173 -5.37 -3.81 -24.53
C SER A 173 -5.96 -4.88 -25.44
N ARG A 174 -7.29 -5.05 -25.45
CA ARG A 174 -7.95 -5.96 -26.41
C ARG A 174 -7.86 -5.43 -27.84
N GLY A 175 -8.01 -4.12 -28.03
CA GLY A 175 -8.03 -3.48 -29.34
C GLY A 175 -6.71 -3.67 -30.12
N ILE A 176 -5.59 -3.72 -29.41
CA ILE A 176 -4.27 -3.99 -30.00
C ILE A 176 -3.90 -5.49 -30.03
N GLY A 177 -4.81 -6.39 -29.61
CA GLY A 177 -4.56 -7.83 -29.54
C GLY A 177 -3.60 -8.26 -28.41
N LEU A 178 -3.40 -7.43 -27.39
CA LEU A 178 -2.52 -7.75 -26.25
C LEU A 178 -3.18 -8.75 -25.30
N THR A 179 -4.50 -8.66 -25.10
CA THR A 179 -5.26 -9.51 -24.18
C THR A 179 -6.41 -10.22 -24.88
N SER A 180 -6.88 -11.33 -24.31
CA SER A 180 -8.03 -12.07 -24.84
C SER A 180 -9.35 -11.34 -24.59
N TYR A 181 -10.27 -11.44 -25.55
CA TYR A 181 -11.63 -10.91 -25.44
C TYR A 181 -12.40 -11.56 -24.27
N ASP A 182 -13.18 -10.75 -23.55
CA ASP A 182 -14.11 -11.12 -22.46
C ASP A 182 -13.50 -11.89 -21.28
N SER A 183 -12.18 -11.84 -21.11
CA SER A 183 -11.45 -12.61 -20.09
C SER A 183 -10.85 -11.76 -18.97
N ALA A 184 -10.93 -10.44 -19.10
CA ALA A 184 -10.44 -9.50 -18.12
C ALA A 184 -11.21 -9.63 -16.82
N LYS A 185 -10.48 -9.53 -15.71
CA LYS A 185 -11.03 -9.52 -14.36
C LYS A 185 -10.48 -8.32 -13.61
N TYR A 186 -11.35 -7.64 -12.88
CA TYR A 186 -11.00 -6.48 -12.08
C TYR A 186 -10.87 -6.86 -10.61
N TYR A 187 -9.98 -6.19 -9.88
CA TYR A 187 -9.69 -6.45 -8.46
C TYR A 187 -9.62 -7.95 -8.17
N SER A 188 -8.78 -8.64 -8.93
CA SER A 188 -8.77 -10.09 -9.04
C SER A 188 -7.38 -10.67 -8.78
N GLU A 189 -7.35 -11.95 -8.45
CA GLU A 189 -6.11 -12.62 -8.06
C GLU A 189 -5.21 -12.92 -9.26
N PHE A 190 -3.94 -12.56 -9.13
CA PHE A 190 -2.84 -13.14 -9.90
C PHE A 190 -1.63 -13.37 -9.01
N GLY A 191 -1.08 -14.59 -9.03
CA GLY A 191 0.09 -14.95 -8.24
C GLY A 191 -0.10 -14.80 -6.72
N LYS A 192 -1.33 -14.99 -6.22
CA LYS A 192 -1.75 -14.79 -4.81
C LYS A 192 -1.82 -13.34 -4.34
N PHE A 193 -1.70 -12.38 -5.24
CA PHE A 193 -1.91 -10.95 -4.96
C PHE A 193 -3.15 -10.45 -5.69
N LEU A 194 -3.78 -9.42 -5.14
CA LEU A 194 -4.87 -8.71 -5.80
C LEU A 194 -4.29 -7.67 -6.75
N TRP A 195 -4.91 -7.50 -7.92
CA TRP A 195 -4.54 -6.53 -8.94
C TRP A 195 -5.79 -5.80 -9.44
N ALA A 196 -5.68 -4.52 -9.76
CA ALA A 196 -6.79 -3.76 -10.32
C ALA A 196 -7.29 -4.37 -11.64
N TYR A 197 -6.37 -4.93 -12.45
CA TYR A 197 -6.68 -5.60 -13.71
C TYR A 197 -5.83 -6.87 -13.89
N VAL A 198 -6.46 -7.95 -14.34
CA VAL A 198 -5.81 -9.20 -14.74
C VAL A 198 -6.48 -9.72 -16.01
N SER A 199 -5.69 -10.02 -17.05
CA SER A 199 -6.20 -10.68 -18.25
C SER A 199 -5.17 -11.64 -18.84
N PRO A 200 -5.56 -12.83 -19.32
CA PRO A 200 -4.66 -13.69 -20.08
C PRO A 200 -4.22 -13.04 -21.39
N SER A 201 -3.03 -13.40 -21.84
CA SER A 201 -2.41 -12.95 -23.08
C SER A 201 -1.78 -14.12 -23.83
N TYR A 202 -2.03 -14.13 -25.14
CA TYR A 202 -1.58 -15.15 -26.08
C TYR A 202 -0.50 -14.59 -27.02
N VAL A 203 0.04 -13.40 -26.72
CA VAL A 203 1.16 -12.82 -27.46
C VAL A 203 2.36 -13.74 -27.38
N SER A 204 2.96 -14.06 -28.53
CA SER A 204 3.93 -15.15 -28.71
C SER A 204 5.09 -15.16 -27.71
N THR A 205 5.63 -13.99 -27.33
CA THR A 205 6.75 -13.88 -26.38
C THR A 205 6.35 -14.12 -24.92
N LEU A 206 5.06 -14.08 -24.61
CA LEU A 206 4.52 -14.41 -23.30
C LEU A 206 4.14 -15.88 -23.23
N VAL A 207 3.71 -16.49 -24.32
CA VAL A 207 3.25 -17.88 -24.31
C VAL A 207 4.39 -18.84 -23.94
N LYS A 208 4.10 -19.79 -23.04
CA LYS A 208 4.96 -20.94 -22.74
C LYS A 208 4.29 -22.23 -23.22
N TYR A 209 5.09 -23.25 -23.47
CA TYR A 209 4.60 -24.59 -23.79
C TYR A 209 5.04 -25.58 -22.71
N ASN A 210 4.12 -26.42 -22.24
CA ASN A 210 4.40 -27.49 -21.30
C ASN A 210 3.77 -28.78 -21.82
N LYS A 211 4.60 -29.78 -22.18
CA LYS A 211 4.14 -31.06 -22.77
C LYS A 211 3.11 -30.83 -23.87
N GLU A 212 3.46 -29.98 -24.84
CA GLU A 212 2.62 -29.60 -26.00
C GLU A 212 1.37 -28.77 -25.67
N LYS A 213 1.03 -28.60 -24.38
CA LYS A 213 -0.06 -27.71 -23.97
C LYS A 213 0.43 -26.26 -23.88
N MET A 214 -0.29 -25.39 -24.56
CA MET A 214 -0.08 -23.94 -24.47
C MET A 214 -0.46 -23.42 -23.08
N VAL A 215 0.42 -22.64 -22.49
CA VAL A 215 0.20 -21.89 -21.24
C VAL A 215 0.25 -20.40 -21.58
N PRO A 216 -0.86 -19.66 -21.43
CA PRO A 216 -0.87 -18.23 -21.72
C PRO A 216 -0.01 -17.47 -20.71
N GLY A 217 0.47 -16.30 -21.13
CA GLY A 217 0.95 -15.29 -20.21
C GLY A 217 -0.20 -14.44 -19.67
N PHE A 218 0.13 -13.44 -18.86
CA PHE A 218 -0.86 -12.54 -18.26
C PHE A 218 -0.45 -11.08 -18.39
N VAL A 219 -1.42 -10.20 -18.64
CA VAL A 219 -1.28 -8.78 -18.38
C VAL A 219 -1.86 -8.50 -17.00
N VAL A 220 -1.10 -7.82 -16.16
CA VAL A 220 -1.57 -7.34 -14.87
C VAL A 220 -1.33 -5.85 -14.75
N ALA A 221 -2.28 -5.12 -14.16
CA ALA A 221 -2.12 -3.70 -13.96
C ALA A 221 -2.63 -3.24 -12.60
N ASP A 222 -1.98 -2.21 -12.06
CA ASP A 222 -2.52 -1.36 -11.01
C ASP A 222 -2.53 0.09 -11.50
N ILE A 223 -3.39 0.92 -10.89
CA ILE A 223 -3.68 2.29 -11.32
C ILE A 223 -3.33 3.23 -10.18
N LEU A 224 -2.59 4.31 -10.47
CA LEU A 224 -2.28 5.40 -9.55
C LEU A 224 -2.47 6.74 -10.26
N ILE A 225 -3.53 7.46 -9.89
CA ILE A 225 -3.95 8.71 -10.54
C ILE A 225 -4.46 9.75 -9.54
N GLY A 226 -4.44 11.02 -9.93
CA GLY A 226 -5.09 12.09 -9.19
C GLY A 226 -4.37 12.50 -7.91
N ASN A 227 -3.18 11.95 -7.65
CA ASN A 227 -2.32 12.31 -6.52
C ASN A 227 -0.83 12.15 -6.90
N LYS A 228 0.08 12.46 -5.97
CA LYS A 228 1.51 12.40 -6.19
C LYS A 228 2.01 10.95 -6.25
N ASN A 229 2.42 10.51 -7.43
CA ASN A 229 2.95 9.15 -7.65
C ASN A 229 4.44 9.06 -7.35
N ASN A 230 4.79 9.27 -6.08
CA ASN A 230 6.16 9.20 -5.58
C ASN A 230 6.59 7.75 -5.26
N MET A 231 7.82 7.59 -4.76
CA MET A 231 8.35 6.28 -4.37
C MET A 231 7.52 5.57 -3.30
N GLU A 232 6.99 6.30 -2.32
CA GLU A 232 6.17 5.71 -1.24
C GLU A 232 4.84 5.17 -1.81
N ALA A 233 4.24 5.88 -2.77
CA ALA A 233 3.01 5.46 -3.44
C ALA A 233 3.22 4.21 -4.31
N ILE A 234 4.37 4.09 -4.97
CA ILE A 234 4.63 3.02 -5.95
C ILE A 234 5.28 1.78 -5.31
N VAL A 235 5.81 1.91 -4.08
CA VAL A 235 6.58 0.84 -3.42
C VAL A 235 5.83 -0.48 -3.32
N PHE A 236 4.50 -0.46 -3.15
CA PHE A 236 3.70 -1.68 -3.08
C PHE A 236 3.74 -2.43 -4.41
N PHE A 237 3.58 -1.72 -5.52
CA PHE A 237 3.54 -2.30 -6.86
C PHE A 237 4.90 -2.95 -7.20
N LEU A 238 5.99 -2.26 -6.91
CA LEU A 238 7.35 -2.76 -7.13
C LEU A 238 7.63 -4.05 -6.37
N ASN A 239 7.38 -4.04 -5.05
CA ASN A 239 7.65 -5.22 -4.22
C ASN A 239 6.75 -6.39 -4.62
N LYS A 240 5.48 -6.14 -4.98
CA LYS A 240 4.56 -7.16 -5.47
C LYS A 240 5.16 -7.88 -6.69
N ILE A 241 5.69 -7.11 -7.66
CA ILE A 241 6.31 -7.66 -8.87
C ILE A 241 7.60 -8.41 -8.56
N GLU A 242 8.46 -7.91 -7.67
CA GLU A 242 9.69 -8.58 -7.29
C GLU A 242 9.43 -9.96 -6.68
N VAL A 243 8.41 -10.06 -5.82
CA VAL A 243 7.98 -11.35 -5.26
C VAL A 243 7.46 -12.29 -6.34
N LEU A 244 6.67 -11.80 -7.29
CA LEU A 244 6.19 -12.64 -8.39
C LEU A 244 7.33 -13.15 -9.27
N LYS A 245 8.30 -12.29 -9.61
CA LYS A 245 9.48 -12.65 -10.41
C LYS A 245 10.36 -13.70 -9.73
N SER A 246 10.38 -13.75 -8.39
CA SER A 246 11.15 -14.77 -7.66
C SER A 246 10.48 -16.15 -7.64
N ILE A 247 9.21 -16.27 -8.04
CA ILE A 247 8.49 -17.55 -8.05
C ILE A 247 8.81 -18.31 -9.33
N LYS A 248 9.55 -19.43 -9.21
CA LYS A 248 10.00 -20.26 -10.34
C LYS A 248 8.86 -20.75 -11.26
N THR A 249 7.70 -21.04 -10.68
CA THR A 249 6.53 -21.56 -11.40
C THR A 249 5.59 -20.47 -11.89
N MET A 250 5.97 -19.19 -11.77
CA MET A 250 5.13 -18.08 -12.21
C MET A 250 4.93 -18.12 -13.72
N PRO A 251 3.68 -18.02 -14.22
CA PRO A 251 3.43 -17.71 -15.62
C PRO A 251 4.19 -16.45 -16.02
N THR A 252 4.52 -16.32 -17.30
CA THR A 252 4.99 -15.03 -17.82
C THR A 252 3.91 -13.97 -17.59
N PHE A 253 4.34 -12.75 -17.31
CA PHE A 253 3.41 -11.65 -17.16
C PHE A 253 4.03 -10.32 -17.59
N LEU A 254 3.16 -9.41 -18.03
CA LEU A 254 3.48 -8.03 -18.33
C LEU A 254 2.83 -7.13 -17.26
N PRO A 255 3.64 -6.54 -16.37
CA PRO A 255 3.13 -5.59 -15.39
C PRO A 255 3.00 -4.19 -16.00
N PHE A 256 1.81 -3.61 -15.86
CA PHE A 256 1.50 -2.23 -16.20
C PHE A 256 1.28 -1.41 -14.94
N LEU A 257 1.90 -0.24 -14.85
CA LEU A 257 1.47 0.82 -13.95
C LEU A 257 0.78 1.89 -14.79
N ILE A 258 -0.53 2.05 -14.62
CA ILE A 258 -1.30 3.08 -15.32
C ILE A 258 -1.36 4.33 -14.45
N THR A 259 -0.99 5.48 -15.02
CA THR A 259 -0.79 6.69 -14.22
C THR A 259 -0.88 7.98 -15.03
N ASP A 260 -1.11 9.10 -14.39
CA ASP A 260 -1.22 10.44 -15.00
C ASP A 260 0.10 11.22 -14.95
N VAL A 261 0.92 10.99 -13.93
CA VAL A 261 2.19 11.70 -13.72
C VAL A 261 3.21 10.81 -13.02
N LEU A 262 4.49 10.96 -13.38
CA LEU A 262 5.62 10.33 -12.69
C LEU A 262 6.82 11.26 -12.66
N GLU A 263 7.59 11.20 -11.56
CA GLU A 263 8.92 11.80 -11.49
C GLU A 263 9.90 11.02 -12.38
N GLN A 264 10.91 11.70 -12.92
CA GLN A 264 11.81 11.15 -13.95
C GLN A 264 12.64 9.96 -13.46
N ASP A 265 13.12 10.03 -12.21
CA ASP A 265 13.87 8.96 -11.54
C ASP A 265 13.00 7.72 -11.33
N ILE A 266 11.75 7.91 -10.92
CA ILE A 266 10.76 6.83 -10.76
C ILE A 266 10.46 6.18 -12.11
N PHE A 267 10.24 6.98 -13.15
CA PHE A 267 10.02 6.49 -14.52
C PHE A 267 11.19 5.61 -14.99
N LYS A 268 12.44 6.06 -14.77
CA LYS A 268 13.65 5.29 -15.11
C LYS A 268 13.71 3.97 -14.36
N MET A 269 13.49 3.99 -13.04
CA MET A 269 13.50 2.79 -12.20
C MET A 269 12.43 1.77 -12.63
N LEU A 270 11.21 2.21 -12.93
CA LEU A 270 10.14 1.33 -13.41
C LEU A 270 10.55 0.63 -14.71
N LYS A 271 11.12 1.38 -15.66
CA LYS A 271 11.63 0.81 -16.92
C LYS A 271 12.75 -0.20 -16.70
N GLU A 272 13.71 0.09 -15.83
CA GLU A 272 14.79 -0.83 -15.47
C GLU A 272 14.27 -2.13 -14.86
N LYS A 273 13.16 -2.06 -14.12
CA LYS A 273 12.45 -3.24 -13.58
C LYS A 273 11.53 -3.91 -14.60
N GLY A 274 11.53 -3.51 -15.88
CA GLY A 274 10.72 -4.10 -16.93
C GLY A 274 9.21 -3.89 -16.72
N ILE A 275 8.84 -2.78 -16.09
CA ILE A 275 7.44 -2.36 -15.92
C ILE A 275 7.05 -1.47 -17.09
N ILE A 276 5.88 -1.74 -17.66
CA ILE A 276 5.30 -0.90 -18.71
C ILE A 276 4.54 0.22 -18.01
N ILE A 277 4.81 1.45 -18.44
CA ILE A 277 4.20 2.65 -17.86
C ILE A 277 3.13 3.10 -18.85
N GLY A 278 1.87 2.99 -18.42
CA GLY A 278 0.72 3.43 -19.19
C GLY A 278 0.34 4.84 -18.78
N PHE A 279 0.95 5.86 -19.39
CA PHE A 279 0.50 7.22 -19.17
C PHE A 279 -0.86 7.44 -19.80
N VAL A 280 -1.84 7.88 -19.02
CA VAL A 280 -3.24 8.02 -19.46
C VAL A 280 -3.34 8.88 -20.74
N ASP A 281 -2.63 10.01 -20.82
CA ASP A 281 -2.64 10.87 -22.01
C ASP A 281 -2.03 10.21 -23.25
N LYS A 282 -1.02 9.34 -23.06
CA LYS A 282 -0.37 8.63 -24.16
C LYS A 282 -1.19 7.43 -24.63
N MET A 283 -1.94 6.80 -23.74
CA MET A 283 -2.76 5.64 -24.07
C MET A 283 -4.11 6.02 -24.68
N PHE A 284 -4.77 7.04 -24.13
CA PHE A 284 -6.16 7.38 -24.45
C PHE A 284 -6.32 8.77 -25.08
N GLY A 285 -5.23 9.54 -25.21
CA GLY A 285 -5.20 10.87 -25.82
C GLY A 285 -5.13 12.01 -24.81
N VAL A 286 -4.68 13.19 -25.25
CA VAL A 286 -4.34 14.30 -24.35
C VAL A 286 -5.55 14.84 -23.56
N GLY A 287 -6.74 14.83 -24.16
CA GLY A 287 -7.98 15.29 -23.51
C GLY A 287 -8.43 14.41 -22.32
N TYR A 288 -7.86 13.20 -22.17
CA TYR A 288 -8.25 12.30 -21.07
C TYR A 288 -7.83 12.83 -19.70
N ILE A 289 -6.71 13.54 -19.60
CA ILE A 289 -6.29 14.14 -18.33
C ILE A 289 -7.31 15.19 -17.86
N GLU A 290 -7.80 16.01 -18.78
CA GLU A 290 -8.80 17.04 -18.48
C GLU A 290 -10.14 16.40 -18.12
N LEU A 291 -10.55 15.35 -18.83
CA LEU A 291 -11.73 14.56 -18.51
C LEU A 291 -11.65 13.98 -17.08
N ILE A 292 -10.53 13.35 -16.74
CA ILE A 292 -10.29 12.78 -15.40
C ILE A 292 -10.36 13.86 -14.32
N LYS A 293 -9.67 14.99 -14.51
CA LYS A 293 -9.71 16.11 -13.56
C LYS A 293 -11.13 16.66 -13.39
N SER A 294 -11.86 16.81 -14.49
CA SER A 294 -13.25 17.26 -14.47
C SER A 294 -14.16 16.29 -13.73
N LEU A 295 -14.00 14.99 -13.97
CA LEU A 295 -14.76 13.94 -13.29
C LEU A 295 -14.48 13.94 -11.78
N ILE A 296 -13.21 14.04 -11.40
CA ILE A 296 -12.79 14.11 -9.99
C ILE A 296 -13.42 15.32 -9.30
N ASN A 297 -13.34 16.50 -9.92
CA ASN A 297 -13.87 17.73 -9.37
C ASN A 297 -15.41 17.70 -9.26
N SER A 298 -16.09 17.19 -10.30
CA SER A 298 -17.55 17.15 -10.34
C SER A 298 -18.13 16.24 -9.25
N ILE A 299 -17.57 15.04 -9.07
CA ILE A 299 -18.01 14.09 -8.04
C ILE A 299 -17.69 14.64 -6.63
N THR A 300 -16.49 15.22 -6.47
CA THR A 300 -16.07 15.80 -5.18
C THR A 300 -17.00 16.93 -4.75
N ASN A 301 -17.33 17.84 -5.67
CA ASN A 301 -18.22 18.97 -5.41
C ASN A 301 -19.66 18.51 -5.12
N ALA A 302 -20.19 17.56 -5.90
CA ALA A 302 -21.52 17.00 -5.66
C ALA A 302 -21.61 16.34 -4.27
N GLY A 303 -20.59 15.57 -3.87
CA GLY A 303 -20.51 14.96 -2.55
C GLY A 303 -20.44 15.99 -1.41
N ALA A 304 -19.68 17.07 -1.60
CA ALA A 304 -19.60 18.16 -0.62
C ALA A 304 -20.95 18.89 -0.44
N ILE A 305 -21.68 19.11 -1.54
CA ILE A 305 -23.03 19.71 -1.50
C ILE A 305 -24.00 18.81 -0.73
N LEU A 306 -24.03 17.51 -1.04
CA LEU A 306 -24.90 16.55 -0.35
C LEU A 306 -24.62 16.51 1.16
N LYS A 307 -23.33 16.47 1.55
CA LYS A 307 -22.93 16.51 2.96
C LYS A 307 -23.44 17.77 3.67
N LYS A 308 -23.36 18.93 3.01
CA LYS A 308 -23.84 20.21 3.56
C LYS A 308 -25.36 20.24 3.70
N ILE A 309 -26.11 19.67 2.75
CA ILE A 309 -27.57 19.54 2.83
C ILE A 309 -27.95 18.65 4.01
N LEU A 310 -27.31 17.47 4.15
CA LEU A 310 -27.57 16.55 5.26
C LEU A 310 -27.28 17.20 6.61
N MET A 311 -26.16 17.90 6.78
CA MET A 311 -25.89 18.63 8.03
C MET A 311 -26.93 19.70 8.37
N ARG A 312 -27.55 20.34 7.36
CA ARG A 312 -28.63 21.31 7.59
C ARG A 312 -29.92 20.63 8.04
N ILE A 313 -30.24 19.46 7.48
CA ILE A 313 -31.45 18.70 7.82
C ILE A 313 -31.37 18.15 9.25
N TRP A 314 -30.18 17.74 9.70
CA TRP A 314 -29.99 17.14 11.04
C TRP A 314 -29.78 18.17 12.17
N ASN A 315 -29.58 19.45 11.83
CA ASN A 315 -29.47 20.56 12.78
C ASN A 315 -30.79 21.36 12.90
N LEU A 316 -31.89 20.85 12.34
CA LEU A 316 -33.27 21.32 12.46
C LEU A 316 -34.10 20.22 13.14
#